data_AF-A0A951BHZ7-F1
#
_entry.id   AF-A0A951BHZ7-F1
#
_cell.length_a   1.000
_cell.length_b   1.000
_cell.length_c   1.000
_cell.angle_alpha   90.00
_cell.angle_beta   90.00
_cell.angle_gamma   90.00
#
_symmetry.space_group_name_H-M   'P 1'
#
loop_
_entity.id
_entity.type
_entity.pdbx_description
1 polymer ?
#
loop_
_entity_poly.entity_id
_entity_poly.type
_entity_poly.pdbx_seq_one_letter_code
_entity_poly.pdbx_strand_id
1 'polypeptide(L)'
;ASQMNPSVATESMMQLGNVFAGRWPERQKWGFHILDSWQLFFDTSAKIAQIPNPIQAKDVIFNDLVDEANGFDAAKVKADAAGYALPDEYKSVNVDEIAKRL
;
A
#
# COMPACT_ATOMS: atom_id res chain seq x y z
N ALA A 1 -4.81 20.23 -20.02
CA ALA A 1 -5.81 20.26 -18.95
C ALA A 1 -5.38 19.26 -17.88
N SER A 2 -5.27 19.66 -16.61
CA SER A 2 -4.94 18.69 -15.55
C SER A 2 -6.11 17.72 -15.40
N GLN A 3 -5.84 16.42 -15.54
CA GLN A 3 -6.82 15.33 -15.36
C GLN A 3 -7.13 15.03 -13.89
N MET A 4 -6.45 15.68 -12.94
CA MET A 4 -6.61 15.46 -11.50
C MET A 4 -7.57 16.51 -10.90
N ASN A 5 -8.87 16.25 -10.97
CA ASN A 5 -9.83 16.94 -10.10
C ASN A 5 -9.90 16.24 -8.72
N PRO A 6 -10.46 16.86 -7.68
CA PRO A 6 -10.49 16.28 -6.32
C PRO A 6 -11.08 14.86 -6.21
N SER A 7 -12.11 14.55 -7.01
CA SER A 7 -12.72 13.22 -7.05
C SER A 7 -11.77 12.18 -7.64
N VAL A 8 -11.14 12.49 -8.78
CA VAL A 8 -10.13 11.62 -9.43
C VAL A 8 -8.92 11.43 -8.53
N ALA A 9 -8.46 12.50 -7.88
CA ALA A 9 -7.34 12.43 -6.94
C ALA A 9 -7.65 11.54 -5.73
N THR A 10 -8.85 11.68 -5.16
CA THR A 10 -9.30 10.86 -4.02
C THR A 10 -9.41 9.38 -4.41
N GLU A 11 -10.02 9.08 -5.56
CA GLU A 11 -10.12 7.73 -6.11
C GLU A 11 -8.74 7.10 -6.33
N SER A 12 -7.81 7.84 -6.93
CA SER A 12 -6.43 7.38 -7.14
C SER A 12 -5.74 7.04 -5.82
N MET A 13 -5.91 7.86 -4.78
CA MET A 13 -5.33 7.61 -3.46
C MET A 13 -5.97 6.40 -2.76
N MET A 14 -7.27 6.16 -2.93
CA MET A 14 -7.94 4.98 -2.39
C MET A 14 -7.49 3.68 -3.07
N GLN A 15 -7.37 3.69 -4.40
CA GLN A 15 -6.79 2.57 -5.16
C GLN A 15 -5.38 2.26 -4.70
N LEU A 16 -4.56 3.31 -4.55
CA LEU A 16 -3.20 3.19 -4.07
C LEU A 16 -3.15 2.60 -2.65
N GLY A 17 -4.05 3.04 -1.76
CA GLY A 17 -4.22 2.49 -0.42
C GLY A 17 -4.52 0.99 -0.42
N ASN A 18 -5.42 0.53 -1.28
CA ASN A 18 -5.74 -0.90 -1.42
C ASN A 18 -4.53 -1.72 -1.88
N VAL A 19 -3.75 -1.20 -2.84
CA VAL A 19 -2.54 -1.85 -3.34
C VAL A 19 -1.47 -1.94 -2.25
N PHE A 20 -1.21 -0.84 -1.53
CA PHE A 20 -0.19 -0.84 -0.48
C PHE A 20 -0.55 -1.67 0.74
N ALA A 21 -1.84 -1.75 1.10
CA ALA A 21 -2.31 -2.63 2.16
C ALA A 21 -2.05 -4.10 1.77
N GLY A 22 -2.26 -4.44 0.50
CA GLY A 22 -2.06 -5.78 -0.02
C GLY A 22 -2.92 -6.80 0.74
N ARG A 23 -2.36 -7.99 1.02
CA ARG A 23 -3.03 -9.02 1.83
C ARG A 23 -2.99 -8.68 3.32
N TRP A 24 -3.72 -7.63 3.72
CA TRP A 24 -3.70 -7.10 5.09
C TRP A 24 -3.97 -8.14 6.19
N PRO A 25 -4.94 -9.08 6.06
CA PRO A 25 -5.18 -10.10 7.09
C PRO A 25 -3.96 -10.96 7.41
N GLU A 26 -3.08 -11.17 6.43
CA GLU A 26 -1.84 -11.94 6.56
C GLU A 26 -0.67 -11.05 6.99
N ARG A 27 -0.59 -9.83 6.47
CA ARG A 27 0.54 -8.91 6.70
C ARG A 27 0.50 -8.25 8.08
N GLN A 28 -0.68 -7.82 8.53
CA GLN A 28 -0.96 -7.12 9.79
C GLN A 28 -0.15 -5.85 10.10
N LYS A 29 0.88 -5.53 9.30
CA LYS A 29 1.78 -4.39 9.43
C LYS A 29 2.07 -3.82 8.05
N TRP A 30 2.14 -2.50 7.97
CA TRP A 30 2.51 -1.82 6.73
C TRP A 30 3.95 -2.19 6.34
N GLY A 31 4.17 -2.50 5.07
CA GLY A 31 5.49 -2.89 4.57
C GLY A 31 5.89 -4.35 4.82
N PHE A 32 5.15 -5.12 5.62
CA PHE A 32 5.51 -6.53 5.88
C PHE A 32 5.56 -7.36 4.59
N HIS A 33 6.65 -8.09 4.39
CA HIS A 33 6.87 -8.94 3.23
C HIS A 33 6.53 -10.40 3.53
N ILE A 34 5.68 -10.98 2.70
CA ILE A 34 5.35 -12.41 2.75
C ILE A 34 6.38 -13.15 1.90
N LEU A 35 7.27 -13.89 2.56
CA LEU A 35 8.43 -14.51 1.89
C LEU A 35 8.03 -15.46 0.77
N ASP A 36 6.97 -16.26 0.94
CA ASP A 36 6.49 -17.19 -0.08
C ASP A 36 6.05 -16.48 -1.37
N SER A 37 5.50 -15.27 -1.26
CA SER A 37 5.14 -14.48 -2.44
C SER A 37 6.36 -13.95 -3.19
N TRP A 38 7.41 -13.57 -2.46
CA TRP A 38 8.68 -13.19 -3.07
C TRP A 38 9.40 -14.37 -3.70
N GLN A 39 9.37 -15.54 -3.04
CA GLN A 39 9.96 -16.75 -3.61
C GLN A 39 9.25 -17.12 -4.91
N LEU A 40 7.91 -17.09 -4.95
CA LEU A 40 7.15 -17.32 -6.18
C LEU A 40 7.53 -16.33 -7.29
N PHE A 41 7.73 -15.06 -6.96
CA PHE A 41 8.17 -14.05 -7.91
C PHE A 41 9.55 -14.39 -8.50
N PHE A 42 10.53 -14.72 -7.66
CA PHE A 42 11.87 -15.09 -8.13
C PHE A 42 11.88 -16.38 -8.94
N ASP A 43 11.15 -17.40 -8.50
CA ASP A 43 11.04 -18.69 -9.20
C ASP A 43 10.40 -18.51 -10.58
N THR A 44 9.33 -17.70 -10.64
CA THR A 44 8.67 -17.35 -11.91
C THR A 44 9.62 -16.59 -12.83
N SER A 45 10.37 -15.62 -12.29
CA SER A 45 11.34 -14.83 -13.05
C SER A 45 12.46 -15.69 -13.63
N ALA A 46 12.95 -16.68 -12.87
CA ALA A 46 13.94 -17.65 -13.34
C ALA A 46 13.34 -18.56 -14.43
N LYS A 47 12.11 -19.03 -14.24
CA LYS A 47 11.39 -19.88 -15.22
C LYS A 47 11.21 -19.21 -16.58
N ILE A 48 10.98 -17.89 -16.61
CA ILE A 48 10.85 -17.13 -17.86
C ILE A 48 12.19 -16.58 -18.37
N ALA A 49 13.32 -16.98 -17.77
CA ALA A 49 14.66 -16.54 -18.10
C ALA A 49 14.89 -15.01 -17.98
N GLN A 50 14.11 -14.32 -17.14
CA GLN A 50 14.31 -12.90 -16.85
C GLN A 50 15.51 -12.67 -15.93
N ILE A 51 15.81 -13.63 -15.05
CA ILE A 51 17.01 -13.64 -14.22
C ILE A 51 17.84 -14.90 -14.52
N PRO A 52 19.17 -14.80 -14.58
CA PRO A 52 20.02 -15.91 -14.99
C PRO A 52 20.26 -16.94 -13.87
N ASN A 53 20.08 -16.54 -12.60
CA ASN A 53 20.37 -17.36 -11.43
C ASN A 53 19.18 -17.37 -10.46
N PRO A 54 18.86 -18.50 -9.80
CA PRO A 54 17.86 -18.54 -8.74
C PRO A 54 18.21 -17.63 -7.57
N ILE A 55 17.19 -17.00 -6.97
CA ILE A 55 17.31 -16.17 -5.78
C ILE A 55 16.48 -16.80 -4.67
N GLN A 56 17.07 -16.94 -3.49
CA GLN A 56 16.34 -17.34 -2.29
C GLN A 56 15.80 -16.08 -1.59
N ALA A 57 14.49 -15.99 -1.41
CA ALA A 57 13.86 -14.79 -0.85
C ALA A 57 14.40 -14.45 0.54
N LYS A 58 14.64 -15.45 1.39
CA LYS A 58 15.18 -15.27 2.75
C LYS A 58 16.57 -14.62 2.80
N ASP A 59 17.33 -14.65 1.71
CA ASP A 59 18.68 -14.12 1.67
C ASP A 59 18.69 -12.63 1.28
N VAL A 60 17.57 -12.09 0.78
CA VAL A 60 17.49 -10.71 0.26
C VAL A 60 16.26 -9.93 0.72
N ILE A 61 15.24 -10.58 1.27
CA ILE A 61 14.03 -9.95 1.79
C ILE A 61 13.99 -10.10 3.31
N PHE A 62 13.86 -8.98 3.99
CA PHE A 62 13.99 -8.86 5.43
C PHE A 62 12.80 -8.09 6.02
N ASN A 63 12.32 -8.51 7.18
CA ASN A 63 11.25 -7.84 7.92
C ASN A 63 11.73 -7.25 9.26
N ASP A 64 13.04 -7.29 9.53
CA ASP A 64 13.63 -6.97 10.83
C ASP A 64 13.28 -5.58 11.35
N LEU A 65 13.05 -4.61 10.45
CA LEU A 65 12.74 -3.23 10.78
C LEU A 65 11.24 -2.89 10.67
N VAL A 66 10.40 -3.83 10.22
CA VAL A 66 8.97 -3.57 9.98
C VAL A 66 8.25 -3.26 11.29
N ASP A 67 8.59 -3.93 12.36
CA ASP A 67 7.97 -3.75 13.67
C ASP A 67 8.25 -2.35 14.23
N GLU A 68 9.52 -1.93 14.21
CA GLU A 68 9.93 -0.59 14.64
C GLU A 68 9.30 0.49 13.75
N ALA A 69 9.28 0.28 12.43
CA ALA A 69 8.65 1.20 11.49
C ALA A 69 7.13 1.36 11.70
N ASN A 70 6.45 0.33 12.21
CA ASN A 70 5.03 0.38 12.56
C ASN A 70 4.78 0.87 14.02
N GLY A 71 5.83 1.16 14.78
CA GLY A 71 5.76 1.72 16.14
C GLY A 71 5.43 3.21 16.22
N PHE A 72 4.94 3.82 15.12
CA PHE A 72 4.53 5.22 15.11
C PHE A 72 3.28 5.44 15.98
N ASP A 73 3.07 6.68 16.42
CA ASP A 73 1.89 7.06 17.18
C ASP A 73 0.64 7.08 16.27
N ALA A 74 0.01 5.92 16.11
CA ALA A 74 -1.18 5.75 15.29
C ALA A 74 -2.36 6.59 15.80
N ALA A 75 -2.44 6.86 17.10
CA ALA A 75 -3.48 7.70 17.67
C ALA A 75 -3.28 9.16 17.27
N LYS A 76 -2.04 9.67 17.35
CA LYS A 76 -1.68 11.00 16.85
C LYS A 76 -1.91 11.13 15.35
N VAL A 77 -1.48 10.16 14.54
CA VAL A 77 -1.71 10.20 13.08
C VAL A 77 -3.21 10.27 12.78
N LYS A 78 -4.03 9.48 13.48
CA LYS A 78 -5.49 9.53 13.33
C LYS A 78 -6.07 10.87 13.75
N ALA A 79 -5.61 11.44 14.87
CA ALA A 79 -6.06 12.73 15.36
C ALA A 79 -5.69 13.87 14.42
N ASP A 80 -4.44 13.91 13.94
CA ASP A 80 -3.95 14.90 13.00
C ASP A 80 -4.73 14.83 11.66
N ALA A 81 -5.01 13.61 11.17
CA ALA A 81 -5.80 13.41 9.96
C ALA A 81 -7.27 13.86 10.13
N ALA A 82 -7.90 13.52 11.26
CA ALA A 82 -9.29 13.91 11.54
C ALA A 82 -9.44 15.42 11.79
N GLY A 83 -8.39 16.08 12.30
CA GLY A 83 -8.35 17.51 12.56
C GLY A 83 -8.02 18.36 11.33
N TYR A 84 -7.60 17.75 10.22
CA TYR A 84 -7.23 18.49 9.01
C TYR A 84 -8.47 19.10 8.33
N ALA A 85 -8.49 20.43 8.22
CA ALA A 85 -9.56 21.14 7.52
C ALA A 85 -9.38 21.01 6.00
N LEU A 86 -10.23 20.20 5.37
CA LEU A 86 -10.23 20.04 3.91
C LEU A 86 -10.58 21.36 3.20
N PRO A 87 -9.99 21.64 2.02
CA PRO A 87 -10.51 22.65 1.10
C PRO A 87 -11.94 22.33 0.66
N ASP A 88 -12.73 23.35 0.32
CA ASP A 88 -14.16 23.18 0.00
C ASP A 88 -14.41 22.22 -1.18
N GLU A 89 -13.51 22.20 -2.16
CA GLU A 89 -13.59 21.30 -3.31
C GLU A 89 -13.39 19.81 -2.96
N TYR A 90 -12.74 19.50 -1.82
CA TYR A 90 -12.57 18.13 -1.32
C TYR A 90 -13.71 17.73 -0.38
N LYS A 91 -14.35 18.69 0.30
CA LYS A 91 -15.52 18.41 1.16
C LYS A 91 -16.71 17.86 0.38
N SER A 92 -16.82 18.20 -0.91
CA SER A 92 -17.89 17.76 -1.79
C SER A 92 -17.63 16.39 -2.44
N VAL A 93 -16.48 15.77 -2.20
CA VAL A 93 -16.14 14.46 -2.75
C VAL A 93 -16.93 13.36 -2.04
N ASN A 94 -17.73 12.61 -2.80
CA ASN A 94 -18.51 11.48 -2.29
C ASN A 94 -17.65 10.21 -2.19
N VAL A 95 -16.95 10.05 -1.06
CA VAL A 95 -16.04 8.91 -0.83
C VAL A 95 -16.77 7.56 -0.90
N ASP A 96 -18.01 7.47 -0.42
CA ASP A 96 -18.78 6.22 -0.43
C ASP A 96 -19.14 5.77 -1.86
N GLU A 97 -19.41 6.73 -2.75
CA GLU A 97 -19.65 6.42 -4.17
C GLU A 97 -18.36 6.01 -4.89
N ILE A 98 -17.21 6.57 -4.50
CA ILE A 98 -15.91 6.09 -4.97
C ILE A 98 -15.68 4.65 -4.48
N ALA A 99 -15.88 4.38 -3.19
CA ALA A 99 -15.63 3.07 -2.60
C ALA A 99 -16.44 1.93 -3.27
N LYS A 100 -17.66 2.20 -3.74
CA LYS A 100 -18.52 1.20 -4.41
C LYS A 100 -18.00 0.70 -5.77
N ARG A 101 -17.07 1.43 -6.40
CA ARG A 101 -16.50 1.08 -7.72
C ARG A 101 -15.02 0.65 -7.65
N LEU A 102 -14.45 0.57 -6.45
CA LEU A 102 -13.12 0.01 -6.19
C LEU A 102 -13.23 -1.45 -5.75
#